data_AF-A0A7Y8WIY5-F1
#
_entry.id   AF-A0A7Y8WIY5-F1
#
_cell.length_a   1.000
_cell.length_b   1.000
_cell.length_c   1.000
_cell.angle_alpha   90.00
_cell.angle_beta   90.00
_cell.angle_gamma   90.00
#
_symmetry.space_group_name_H-M   'P 1'
#
loop_
_entity.id
_entity.type
_entity.pdbx_description
1 polymer ?
#
loop_
_entity_poly.entity_id
_entity_poly.type
_entity_poly.pdbx_seq_one_letter_code
_entity_poly.pdbx_strand_id
1 'polypeptide(L)'
;MENDSQVSSFVVFGLPDQNNQSKKGKMIEWAGQPNEAYNLISYACKKYELDEIEVAVPWYEYEMEKELRSQSFSLHPNDGTVYIVNPKRLVKQLEPYLNDKLLDSFVAKLAAHEHVEITFGNQSTTLTIKEFVSFVFDFQPQDASIQNLQNEIGGVLPIPFPYTAGLNYV
;
A
#
# COMPACT_ATOMS: atom_id res chain seq x y z
N MET A 1 -0.40 -4.11 23.41
CA MET A 1 0.58 -4.29 24.48
C MET A 1 0.65 -3.01 25.29
N GLU A 2 1.05 -3.11 26.55
CA GLU A 2 1.20 -1.98 27.44
C GLU A 2 2.67 -1.93 27.88
N ASN A 3 3.29 -0.75 27.77
CA ASN A 3 4.62 -0.46 28.27
C ASN A 3 4.55 0.85 29.07
N ASP A 4 5.10 0.86 30.29
CA ASP A 4 5.05 2.02 31.20
C ASP A 4 3.64 2.63 31.40
N SER A 5 2.60 1.80 31.47
CA SER A 5 1.19 2.21 31.58
C SER A 5 0.60 2.94 30.34
N GLN A 6 1.24 2.78 29.18
CA GLN A 6 0.75 3.29 27.90
C GLN A 6 0.55 2.15 26.90
N VAL A 7 -0.53 2.22 26.13
CA VAL A 7 -0.78 1.28 25.03
C VAL A 7 0.24 1.53 23.93
N SER A 8 1.18 0.59 23.75
CA SER A 8 2.27 0.68 22.76
C SER A 8 1.87 0.16 21.38
N SER A 9 0.98 -0.83 21.35
CA SER A 9 0.48 -1.47 20.13
C SER A 9 -0.91 -2.05 20.30
N PHE A 10 -1.69 -2.10 19.21
CA PHE A 10 -2.97 -2.78 19.16
C PHE A 10 -3.16 -3.52 17.83
N VAL A 11 -4.07 -4.51 17.84
CA VAL A 11 -4.55 -5.20 16.64
C VAL A 11 -6.05 -5.42 16.77
N VAL A 12 -6.79 -5.17 15.70
CA VAL A 12 -8.23 -5.41 15.57
C VAL A 12 -8.44 -6.63 14.68
N PHE A 13 -9.25 -7.58 15.13
CA PHE A 13 -9.53 -8.83 14.41
C PHE A 13 -11.03 -8.98 14.12
N GLY A 14 -11.33 -9.47 12.93
CA GLY A 14 -12.59 -10.13 12.61
C GLY A 14 -12.47 -11.62 12.91
N LEU A 15 -13.38 -12.15 13.73
CA LEU A 15 -13.45 -13.57 14.05
C LEU A 15 -14.51 -14.27 13.18
N PRO A 16 -14.30 -15.55 12.83
CA PRO A 16 -15.31 -16.32 12.12
C PRO A 16 -16.57 -16.48 12.97
N ASP A 17 -17.74 -16.50 12.32
CA ASP A 17 -18.98 -16.88 12.99
C ASP A 17 -18.87 -18.32 13.53
N GLN A 18 -19.53 -18.61 14.65
CA GLN A 18 -19.52 -19.94 15.28
C GLN A 18 -20.04 -21.04 14.35
N ASN A 19 -20.84 -20.68 13.35
CA ASN A 19 -21.37 -21.59 12.34
C ASN A 19 -20.41 -21.83 11.16
N ASN A 20 -19.32 -21.06 11.06
CA ASN A 20 -18.35 -21.21 10.00
C ASN A 20 -17.38 -22.36 10.35
N GLN A 21 -17.34 -23.38 9.49
CA GLN A 21 -16.39 -24.49 9.64
C GLN A 21 -14.94 -24.04 9.46
N SER A 22 -14.73 -22.95 8.72
CA SER A 22 -13.42 -22.32 8.60
C SER A 22 -13.15 -21.48 9.85
N LYS A 23 -12.18 -21.91 10.67
CA LYS A 23 -11.66 -21.10 11.79
C LYS A 23 -10.67 -20.03 11.31
N LYS A 24 -10.98 -19.37 10.18
CA LYS A 24 -10.17 -18.30 9.59
C LYS A 24 -10.55 -16.95 10.19
N GLY A 25 -9.59 -16.30 10.85
CA GLY A 25 -9.69 -14.91 11.26
C GLY A 25 -9.17 -13.94 10.19
N LYS A 26 -9.45 -12.65 10.37
CA LYS A 26 -8.87 -11.58 9.55
C LYS A 26 -8.39 -10.43 10.43
N MET A 27 -7.18 -9.95 10.21
CA MET A 27 -6.72 -8.70 10.78
C MET A 27 -7.35 -7.53 10.01
N ILE A 28 -8.02 -6.64 10.75
CA ILE A 28 -8.72 -5.47 10.19
C ILE A 28 -7.79 -4.25 10.21
N GLU A 29 -7.15 -4.02 11.35
CA GLU A 29 -6.29 -2.85 11.56
C GLU A 29 -5.25 -3.18 12.64
N TRP A 30 -4.09 -2.54 12.55
CA TRP A 30 -3.07 -2.62 13.58
C TRP A 30 -2.30 -1.30 13.66
N ALA A 31 -1.71 -1.03 14.80
CA ALA A 31 -0.71 0.02 14.95
C ALA A 31 0.25 -0.30 16.10
N GLY A 32 1.42 0.32 16.07
CA GLY A 32 2.46 0.17 17.08
C GLY A 32 3.70 -0.53 16.53
N GLN A 33 4.43 -1.23 17.39
CA GLN A 33 5.66 -1.93 17.02
C GLN A 33 5.33 -3.25 16.30
N PRO A 34 5.95 -3.55 15.13
CA PRO A 34 5.66 -4.75 14.35
C PRO A 34 5.79 -6.08 15.11
N ASN A 35 6.83 -6.21 15.93
CA ASN A 35 7.05 -7.40 16.77
C ASN A 35 5.95 -7.58 17.83
N GLU A 36 5.43 -6.47 18.39
CA GLU A 36 4.33 -6.51 19.33
C GLU A 36 3.00 -6.85 18.64
N ALA A 37 2.77 -6.33 17.43
CA ALA A 37 1.62 -6.70 16.60
C ALA A 37 1.64 -8.19 16.23
N TYR A 38 2.80 -8.72 15.80
CA TYR A 38 3.00 -10.15 15.57
C TYR A 38 2.69 -11.01 16.80
N ASN A 39 3.12 -10.57 17.98
CA ASN A 39 2.80 -11.24 19.24
C ASN A 39 1.30 -11.22 19.54
N LEU A 40 0.59 -10.11 19.26
CA LEU A 40 -0.87 -10.01 19.41
C LEU A 40 -1.61 -10.91 18.42
N ILE A 41 -1.13 -11.03 17.17
CA ILE A 41 -1.65 -11.97 16.16
C ILE A 41 -1.48 -13.41 16.64
N SER A 42 -0.28 -13.78 17.09
CA SER A 42 0.02 -15.11 17.64
C SER A 42 -0.83 -15.44 18.86
N TYR A 43 -1.07 -14.45 19.73
CA TYR A 43 -1.98 -14.58 20.86
C TYR A 43 -3.42 -14.85 20.40
N ALA A 44 -3.92 -14.11 19.41
CA ALA A 44 -5.26 -14.29 18.87
C ALA A 44 -5.49 -15.69 18.30
N CYS A 45 -4.53 -16.22 17.51
CA CYS A 45 -4.62 -17.61 17.01
C CYS A 45 -4.81 -18.62 18.14
N LYS A 46 -4.01 -18.51 19.21
CA LYS A 46 -4.09 -19.42 20.37
C LYS A 46 -5.36 -19.22 21.18
N LYS A 47 -5.74 -17.97 21.43
CA LYS A 47 -6.86 -17.60 22.31
C LYS A 47 -8.21 -17.98 21.70
N TYR A 48 -8.34 -17.85 20.39
CA TYR A 48 -9.58 -18.12 19.65
C TYR A 48 -9.53 -19.43 18.85
N GLU A 49 -8.47 -20.23 19.03
CA GLU A 49 -8.26 -21.50 18.33
C GLU A 49 -8.39 -21.39 16.81
N LEU A 50 -7.86 -20.31 16.23
CA LEU A 50 -7.92 -20.07 14.79
C LEU A 50 -6.88 -20.94 14.07
N ASP A 51 -7.27 -21.51 12.94
CA ASP A 51 -6.36 -22.27 12.08
C ASP A 51 -5.44 -21.31 11.29
N GLU A 52 -5.97 -20.15 10.92
CA GLU A 52 -5.25 -19.10 10.19
C GLU A 52 -5.82 -17.70 10.49
N ILE A 53 -4.97 -16.68 10.34
CA ILE A 53 -5.38 -15.27 10.32
C ILE A 53 -4.87 -14.67 9.01
N GLU A 54 -5.78 -14.09 8.24
CA GLU A 54 -5.43 -13.28 7.07
C GLU A 54 -4.91 -11.91 7.51
N VAL A 55 -3.71 -11.55 7.07
CA VAL A 55 -3.04 -10.29 7.41
C VAL A 55 -2.70 -9.58 6.10
N ALA A 56 -3.34 -8.43 5.84
CA ALA A 56 -2.93 -7.55 4.76
C ALA A 56 -1.77 -6.68 5.23
N VAL A 57 -0.64 -6.76 4.53
CA VAL A 57 0.56 -5.96 4.82
C VAL A 57 0.88 -5.12 3.59
N PRO A 58 0.81 -3.78 3.67
CA PRO A 58 1.26 -2.91 2.59
C PRO A 58 2.73 -3.17 2.24
N TRP A 59 3.08 -3.09 0.95
CA TRP A 59 4.43 -3.43 0.45
C TRP A 59 5.56 -2.58 1.05
N TYR A 60 5.25 -1.39 1.59
CA TYR A 60 6.22 -0.49 2.21
C TYR A 60 6.43 -0.77 3.72
N GLU A 61 5.67 -1.67 4.34
CA GLU A 61 5.78 -2.03 5.76
C GLU A 61 6.82 -3.14 5.98
N TYR A 62 8.07 -2.88 5.61
CA TYR A 62 9.16 -3.87 5.62
C TYR A 62 9.40 -4.55 6.96
N GLU A 63 9.24 -3.82 8.07
CA GLU A 63 9.44 -4.41 9.40
C GLU A 63 8.32 -5.40 9.75
N MET A 64 7.07 -5.12 9.37
CA MET A 64 5.96 -6.06 9.56
C MET A 64 6.10 -7.26 8.63
N GLU A 65 6.48 -7.03 7.36
CA GLU A 65 6.82 -8.10 6.42
C GLU A 65 7.91 -9.02 6.99
N LYS A 66 8.96 -8.44 7.57
CA LYS A 66 10.09 -9.16 8.17
C LYS A 66 9.66 -10.05 9.34
N GLU A 67 8.80 -9.56 10.23
CA GLU A 67 8.24 -10.37 11.32
C GLU A 67 7.42 -11.55 10.77
N LEU A 68 6.71 -11.35 9.66
CA LEU A 68 5.84 -12.36 9.04
C LEU A 68 6.53 -13.23 7.97
N ARG A 69 7.80 -12.97 7.64
CA ARG A 69 8.49 -13.57 6.48
C ARG A 69 8.59 -15.10 6.48
N SER A 70 8.42 -15.72 7.65
CA SER A 70 8.38 -17.19 7.80
C SER A 70 7.04 -17.81 7.37
N GLN A 71 6.02 -17.00 7.11
CA GLN A 71 4.66 -17.41 6.75
C GLN A 71 4.43 -17.35 5.23
N SER A 72 3.43 -18.08 4.76
CA SER A 72 3.00 -18.02 3.36
C SER A 72 2.39 -16.65 3.05
N PHE A 73 2.79 -16.05 1.92
CA PHE A 73 2.20 -14.79 1.44
C PHE A 73 1.93 -14.86 -0.06
N SER A 74 1.01 -14.01 -0.51
CA SER A 74 0.73 -13.74 -1.92
C SER A 74 0.66 -12.24 -2.14
N LEU A 75 1.08 -11.80 -3.33
CA LEU A 75 0.98 -10.40 -3.72
C LEU A 75 -0.39 -10.15 -4.35
N HIS A 76 -1.03 -9.07 -3.92
CA HIS A 76 -2.31 -8.61 -4.44
C HIS A 76 -2.22 -7.14 -4.86
N PRO A 77 -2.93 -6.73 -5.92
CA PRO A 77 -3.10 -5.31 -6.21
C PRO A 77 -3.89 -4.64 -5.08
N ASN A 78 -3.82 -3.31 -5.01
CA ASN A 78 -4.67 -2.55 -4.11
C ASN A 78 -6.15 -2.80 -4.45
N ASP A 79 -6.95 -3.19 -3.45
CA ASP A 79 -8.38 -3.49 -3.63
C ASP A 79 -9.25 -2.23 -3.83
N GLY A 80 -8.67 -1.04 -3.62
CA GLY A 80 -9.33 0.24 -3.82
C GLY A 80 -9.39 0.71 -5.28
N THR A 81 -10.33 1.62 -5.58
CA THR A 81 -10.37 2.33 -6.86
C THR A 81 -9.77 3.73 -6.69
N VAL A 82 -8.76 4.05 -7.50
CA VAL A 82 -8.16 5.40 -7.54
C VAL A 82 -8.72 6.18 -8.73
N TYR A 83 -9.28 7.36 -8.46
CA TYR A 83 -9.72 8.30 -9.49
C TYR A 83 -8.99 9.64 -9.36
N ILE A 84 -8.17 9.97 -10.36
CA ILE A 84 -7.37 11.20 -10.35
C ILE A 84 -8.12 12.30 -11.10
N VAL A 85 -8.74 13.21 -10.34
CA VAL A 85 -9.48 14.36 -10.90
C VAL A 85 -8.55 15.37 -11.55
N ASN A 86 -7.38 15.61 -10.95
CA ASN A 86 -6.43 16.62 -11.41
C ASN A 86 -4.98 16.15 -11.19
N PRO A 87 -4.30 15.63 -12.23
CA PRO A 87 -2.92 15.14 -12.14
C PRO A 87 -1.93 16.20 -11.63
N LYS A 88 -2.09 17.46 -12.05
CA LYS A 88 -1.22 18.56 -11.63
C LYS A 88 -1.33 18.82 -10.13
N ARG A 89 -2.55 18.79 -9.59
CA ARG A 89 -2.78 18.97 -8.15
C ARG A 89 -2.26 17.79 -7.34
N LEU A 90 -2.42 16.56 -7.83
CA LEU A 90 -1.86 15.37 -7.21
C LEU A 90 -0.33 15.49 -7.09
N VAL A 91 0.37 15.79 -8.20
CA VAL A 91 1.83 15.96 -8.17
C VAL A 91 2.25 17.05 -7.19
N LYS A 92 1.52 18.18 -7.16
CA LYS A 92 1.77 19.24 -6.18
C LYS A 92 1.64 18.76 -4.73
N GLN A 93 0.69 17.87 -4.43
CA GLN A 93 0.54 17.29 -3.10
C GLN A 93 1.65 16.28 -2.77
N LEU A 94 2.23 15.66 -3.79
CA LEU A 94 3.36 14.73 -3.67
C LEU A 94 4.72 15.43 -3.64
N GLU A 95 4.80 16.74 -3.93
CA GLU A 95 6.06 17.51 -3.96
C GLU A 95 6.98 17.26 -2.75
N PRO A 96 6.51 17.22 -1.48
CA PRO A 96 7.40 16.94 -0.35
C PRO A 96 8.10 15.58 -0.45
N TYR A 97 7.39 14.56 -0.93
CA TYR A 97 7.94 13.22 -1.13
C TYR A 97 8.86 13.18 -2.37
N LEU A 98 8.40 13.75 -3.49
CA LEU A 98 9.14 13.73 -4.74
C LEU A 98 10.44 14.53 -4.67
N ASN A 99 10.44 15.69 -4.01
CA ASN A 99 11.65 16.52 -3.87
C ASN A 99 12.72 15.90 -2.97
N ASP A 100 12.33 15.00 -2.06
CA ASP A 100 13.29 14.23 -1.24
C ASP A 100 13.97 13.11 -2.05
N LYS A 101 13.27 12.60 -3.07
CA LYS A 101 13.68 11.40 -3.80
C LYS A 101 14.22 11.66 -5.21
N LEU A 102 13.78 12.75 -5.85
CA LEU A 102 14.16 13.11 -7.21
C LEU A 102 15.09 14.32 -7.20
N LEU A 103 16.11 14.27 -8.06
CA LEU A 103 16.96 15.42 -8.36
C LEU A 103 16.27 16.37 -9.35
N ASP A 104 15.47 15.83 -10.25
CA ASP A 104 14.76 16.58 -11.30
C ASP A 104 13.30 16.82 -10.93
N SER A 105 12.72 17.91 -11.46
CA SER A 105 11.30 18.20 -11.27
C SER A 105 10.41 17.16 -11.95
N PHE A 106 9.40 16.67 -11.24
CA PHE A 106 8.33 15.86 -11.80
C PHE A 106 7.08 16.71 -12.02
N VAL A 107 6.50 16.66 -13.22
CA VAL A 107 5.28 17.40 -13.58
C VAL A 107 4.32 16.44 -14.26
N ALA A 108 3.04 16.51 -13.89
CA ALA A 108 1.95 15.86 -14.62
C ALA A 108 0.85 16.88 -14.93
N LYS A 109 0.30 16.83 -16.14
CA LYS A 109 -0.82 17.68 -16.55
C LYS A 109 -1.81 16.88 -17.38
N LEU A 110 -3.09 17.19 -17.22
CA LEU A 110 -4.12 16.61 -18.06
C LEU A 110 -3.96 17.12 -19.50
N ALA A 111 -3.89 16.19 -20.44
CA ALA A 111 -3.90 16.41 -21.88
C ALA A 111 -5.31 16.13 -22.46
N ALA A 112 -5.47 16.26 -23.77
CA ALA A 112 -6.73 15.96 -24.44
C ALA A 112 -7.09 14.46 -24.31
N HIS A 113 -8.39 14.14 -24.38
CA HIS A 113 -8.91 12.77 -24.44
C HIS A 113 -8.48 11.86 -23.26
N GLU A 114 -8.54 12.33 -22.01
CA GLU A 114 -8.23 11.50 -20.83
C GLU A 114 -6.78 10.96 -20.79
N HIS A 115 -5.86 11.73 -21.34
CA HIS A 115 -4.43 11.46 -21.23
C HIS A 115 -3.78 12.39 -20.23
N VAL A 116 -2.64 11.97 -19.67
CA VAL A 116 -1.78 12.71 -18.79
C VAL A 116 -0.42 12.81 -19.45
N GLU A 117 0.02 14.04 -19.70
CA GLU A 117 1.40 14.29 -20.11
C GLU A 117 2.24 14.41 -18.85
N ILE A 118 3.29 13.59 -18.76
CA ILE A 118 4.25 13.61 -17.67
C ILE A 118 5.60 14.10 -18.20
N THR A 119 6.31 14.85 -17.37
CA THR A 119 7.64 15.38 -17.67
C THR A 119 8.53 15.22 -16.44
N PHE A 120 9.72 14.67 -16.65
CA PHE A 120 10.76 14.54 -15.62
C PHE A 120 12.14 14.61 -16.27
N GLY A 121 13.03 15.41 -15.68
CA GLY A 121 14.30 15.76 -16.32
C GLY A 121 14.11 16.30 -17.74
N ASN A 122 14.76 15.67 -18.71
CA ASN A 122 14.64 16.00 -20.13
C ASN A 122 13.66 15.08 -20.90
N GLN A 123 12.92 14.23 -20.19
CA GLN A 123 12.01 13.26 -20.77
C GLN A 123 10.56 13.74 -20.64
N SER A 124 9.76 13.42 -21.65
CA SER A 124 8.33 13.64 -21.64
C SER A 124 7.62 12.47 -22.31
N THR A 125 6.55 12.00 -21.70
CA THR A 125 5.71 10.95 -22.28
C THR A 125 4.23 11.22 -21.97
N THR A 126 3.35 10.53 -22.69
CA THR A 126 1.90 10.65 -22.53
C THR A 126 1.33 9.30 -22.15
N LEU A 127 0.55 9.27 -21.08
CA LEU A 127 -0.12 8.09 -20.56
C LEU A 127 -1.63 8.30 -20.59
N THR A 128 -2.41 7.25 -20.72
CA THR A 128 -3.83 7.28 -20.33
C THR A 128 -3.96 7.53 -18.82
N ILE A 129 -5.13 7.96 -18.34
CA ILE A 129 -5.38 8.08 -16.89
C ILE A 129 -5.11 6.75 -16.16
N LYS A 130 -5.49 5.60 -16.74
CA LYS A 130 -5.28 4.29 -16.13
C LYS A 130 -3.80 3.94 -16.00
N GLU A 131 -3.03 4.17 -17.06
CA GLU A 131 -1.57 4.00 -17.04
C GLU A 131 -0.90 4.95 -16.05
N PHE A 132 -1.37 6.19 -15.94
CA PHE A 132 -0.86 7.15 -14.96
C PHE A 132 -1.15 6.71 -13.51
N VAL A 133 -2.33 6.14 -13.24
CA VAL A 133 -2.64 5.53 -11.94
C VAL A 133 -1.67 4.38 -11.65
N SER A 134 -1.52 3.45 -12.59
CA SER A 134 -0.61 2.30 -12.43
C SER A 134 0.84 2.75 -12.21
N PHE A 135 1.29 3.75 -12.98
CA PHE A 135 2.62 4.34 -12.85
C PHE A 135 2.88 4.94 -11.47
N VAL A 136 1.91 5.64 -10.88
CA VAL A 136 2.10 6.33 -9.59
C VAL A 136 1.90 5.40 -8.39
N PHE A 137 1.01 4.40 -8.48
CA PHE A 137 0.54 3.66 -7.30
C PHE A 137 0.83 2.15 -7.30
N ASP A 138 1.08 1.52 -8.45
CA ASP A 138 1.28 0.07 -8.48
C ASP A 138 2.74 -0.30 -8.21
N PHE A 139 2.95 -1.15 -7.21
CA PHE A 139 4.25 -1.74 -6.88
C PHE A 139 4.74 -2.73 -7.93
N GLN A 140 3.80 -3.40 -8.61
CA GLN A 140 4.09 -4.30 -9.72
C GLN A 140 3.09 -4.06 -10.84
N PRO A 141 3.30 -3.01 -11.66
CA PRO A 141 2.48 -2.77 -12.83
C PRO A 141 2.47 -4.00 -13.73
N GLN A 142 1.30 -4.37 -14.25
CA GLN A 142 1.17 -5.49 -15.20
C GLN A 142 1.73 -5.12 -16.58
N ASP A 143 1.80 -3.83 -16.89
CA ASP A 143 2.36 -3.32 -18.13
C ASP A 143 3.87 -3.08 -17.99
N ALA A 144 4.66 -3.81 -18.78
CA ALA A 144 6.11 -3.72 -18.78
C ALA A 144 6.63 -2.32 -19.17
N SER A 145 5.89 -1.56 -19.99
CA SER A 145 6.27 -0.18 -20.34
C SER A 145 6.16 0.76 -19.12
N ILE A 146 5.15 0.56 -18.27
CA ILE A 146 4.98 1.31 -17.03
C ILE A 146 6.06 0.93 -16.02
N GLN A 147 6.39 -0.35 -15.91
CA GLN A 147 7.49 -0.81 -15.06
C GLN A 147 8.83 -0.20 -15.49
N ASN A 148 9.12 -0.19 -16.80
CA ASN A 148 10.33 0.44 -17.32
C ASN A 148 10.37 1.94 -17.00
N LEU A 149 9.25 2.64 -17.16
CA LEU A 149 9.13 4.05 -16.86
C LEU A 149 9.34 4.35 -15.35
N GLN A 150 8.85 3.49 -14.46
CA GLN A 150 9.13 3.60 -13.01
C GLN A 150 10.63 3.45 -12.70
N ASN A 151 11.33 2.57 -13.41
CA ASN A 151 12.78 2.41 -13.27
C ASN A 151 13.54 3.64 -13.80
N GLU A 152 13.08 4.26 -14.90
CA GLU A 152 13.68 5.45 -15.49
C GLU A 152 13.64 6.67 -14.56
N ILE A 153 12.56 6.82 -13.79
CA ILE A 153 12.44 7.88 -12.76
C ILE A 153 13.17 7.54 -11.45
N GLY A 154 14.14 6.61 -11.50
CA GLY A 154 14.99 6.28 -10.37
C GLY A 154 14.32 5.42 -9.29
N GLY A 155 13.22 4.73 -9.61
CA GLY A 155 12.51 3.86 -8.67
C GLY A 155 11.83 4.61 -7.52
N VAL A 156 11.60 5.91 -7.68
CA VAL A 156 10.86 6.74 -6.70
C VAL A 156 9.37 6.40 -6.67
N LEU A 157 8.87 5.81 -7.76
CA LEU A 157 7.51 5.32 -7.85
C LEU A 157 7.50 3.78 -7.76
N PRO A 158 6.40 3.19 -7.23
CA PRO A 158 5.19 3.86 -6.77
C PRO A 158 5.34 4.64 -5.45
N ILE A 159 4.41 5.55 -5.19
CA ILE A 159 4.35 6.20 -3.87
C ILE A 159 3.78 5.24 -2.81
N PRO A 160 4.28 5.29 -1.56
CA PRO A 160 3.72 4.52 -0.47
C PRO A 160 2.36 5.12 -0.08
N PHE A 161 1.30 4.61 -0.68
CA PHE A 161 -0.06 5.06 -0.41
C PHE A 161 -0.73 4.15 0.62
N PRO A 162 -1.47 4.69 1.61
CA PRO A 162 -2.18 3.87 2.59
C PRO A 162 -3.04 2.82 1.90
N TYR A 163 -2.88 1.57 2.31
CA TYR A 163 -3.66 0.47 1.76
C TYR A 163 -5.11 0.58 2.23
N THR A 164 -6.07 0.31 1.34
CA THR A 164 -7.51 0.48 1.64
C THR A 164 -8.12 -0.70 2.39
N ALA A 165 -7.40 -1.81 2.57
CA ALA A 165 -7.93 -2.93 3.34
C ALA A 165 -8.00 -2.54 4.83
N GLY A 166 -9.22 -2.49 5.36
CA GLY A 166 -9.51 -2.14 6.75
C GLY A 166 -10.25 -0.82 6.91
N LEU A 167 -10.14 0.10 5.95
CA LEU A 167 -10.77 1.42 6.02
C LEU A 167 -11.64 1.64 4.78
N ASN A 168 -12.95 1.47 4.95
CA ASN A 168 -13.93 1.84 3.94
C ASN A 168 -14.05 3.37 3.89
N TYR A 169 -13.26 4.01 3.04
CA TYR A 169 -13.49 5.40 2.68
C TYR A 169 -14.49 5.46 1.52
N VAL A 170 -15.57 6.23 1.69
CA VAL A 170 -16.51 6.60 0.62
C VAL A 170 -16.10 7.95 0.06
#